data_AF-A0A9E7ND75-F1
#
_entry.id   AF-A0A9E7ND75-F1
#
_cell.length_a   1.000
_cell.length_b   1.000
_cell.length_c   1.000
_cell.angle_alpha   90.00
_cell.angle_beta   90.00
_cell.angle_gamma   90.00
#
_symmetry.space_group_name_H-M   'P 1'
#
loop_
_entity.id
_entity.type
_entity.pdbx_description
1 polymer ?
#
loop_
_entity_poly.entity_id
_entity_poly.type
_entity_poly.pdbx_seq_one_letter_code
_entity_poly.pdbx_strand_id
1 'polypeptide(L)' 'MQYDEIDLRVRERDGERILEIDGYFRPFPESKSSEHRRNAIVDLTESQARQLHEDLGEYLAAWK' A
#
# COMPACT_ATOMS: atom_id res chain seq x y z
N MET A 1 0.81 -3.38 13.17
CA MET A 1 -0.16 -2.25 13.10
C MET A 1 -1.31 -2.72 12.23
N GLN A 2 -2.57 -2.46 12.58
CA GLN A 2 -3.74 -2.82 11.77
C GLN A 2 -4.29 -1.56 11.10
N TYR A 3 -4.58 -1.66 9.81
CA TYR A 3 -5.20 -0.59 9.03
C TYR A 3 -6.66 -0.95 8.77
N ASP A 4 -7.54 0.05 8.83
CA ASP A 4 -8.95 -0.11 8.47
C ASP A 4 -9.10 -0.15 6.94
N GLU A 5 -8.21 0.54 6.21
CA GLU A 5 -8.20 0.61 4.74
C GLU A 5 -6.75 0.68 4.23
N ILE A 6 -6.52 0.10 3.05
CA ILE A 6 -5.26 0.22 2.31
C ILE A 6 -5.58 0.81 0.94
N ASP A 7 -4.88 1.88 0.56
CA ASP A 7 -5.00 2.52 -0.74
C ASP A 7 -3.69 2.38 -1.53
N LEU A 8 -3.80 2.28 -2.85
CA LEU A 8 -2.67 2.17 -3.78
C LEU A 8 -2.75 3.27 -4.83
N ARG A 9 -1.67 4.04 -4.96
CA ARG A 9 -1.62 5.18 -5.89
C ARG A 9 -0.35 5.19 -6.69
N VAL A 10 -0.45 5.52 -7.98
CA VAL A 10 0.72 5.72 -8.84
C VAL A 10 0.97 7.21 -8.98
N ARG A 11 2.21 7.64 -8.74
CA ARG A 11 2.67 9.01 -8.94
C ARG A 11 3.97 9.06 -9.70
N GLU A 12 4.24 10.19 -10.34
CA GLU A 12 5.53 10.47 -10.96
C GLU A 12 6.38 11.32 -10.00
N ARG A 13 7.62 10.89 -9.75
CA ARG A 13 8.59 11.57 -8.89
C ARG A 13 9.97 11.43 -9.50
N ASP A 14 10.65 12.56 -9.72
CA ASP A 14 12.01 12.60 -10.29
C ASP A 14 12.14 11.86 -11.65
N GLY A 15 11.05 11.84 -12.44
CA GLY A 15 10.99 11.17 -13.75
C GLY A 15 10.69 9.66 -13.67
N GLU A 16 10.48 9.12 -12.47
CA GLU A 16 10.13 7.71 -12.24
C GLU A 16 8.69 7.56 -11.76
N ARG A 17 8.05 6.44 -12.12
CA ARG A 17 6.74 6.06 -11.59
C ARG A 17 6.92 5.31 -10.28
N ILE A 18 6.31 5.84 -9.23
CA ILE A 18 6.31 5.30 -7.88
C ILE A 18 4.90 4.84 -7.54
N LEU A 19 4.78 3.61 -7.06
CA LEU A 19 3.57 3.06 -6.46
C LEU A 19 3.63 3.30 -4.94
N GLU A 20 2.79 4.21 -4.45
CA GLU A 20 2.61 4.47 -3.02
C GLU A 20 1.56 3.50 -2.46
N ILE A 21 1.90 2.81 -1.37
CA ILE A 21 0.97 1.97 -0.61
C ILE A 21 0.76 2.61 0.75
N ASP A 22 -0.48 3.01 1.01
CA ASP A 22 -0.86 3.76 2.20
C ASP A 22 -1.88 3.03 3.04
N GLY A 23 -1.65 3.02 4.35
CA GLY A 23 -2.59 2.51 5.33
C GLY A 23 -3.35 3.65 5.99
N TYR A 24 -4.66 3.48 6.14
CA TYR A 24 -5.52 4.40 6.86
C TYR A 24 -6.03 3.74 8.12
N PHE A 25 -5.91 4.42 9.26
CA PHE A 25 -6.33 3.89 10.55
C PHE A 25 -7.08 4.92 11.38
N ARG A 26 -7.99 4.42 12.21
CA ARG A 26 -8.65 5.21 13.24
C ARG A 26 -7.73 5.40 14.45
N PRO A 27 -7.45 6.64 14.88
CA PRO A 27 -6.68 6.87 16.11
C PRO A 27 -7.46 6.45 17.37
N PHE A 28 -8.79 6.50 17.32
CA PHE A 28 -9.69 6.07 18.39
C PHE A 28 -10.83 5.23 17.81
N PRO A 29 -11.41 4.27 18.56
CA PRO A 29 -12.49 3.42 18.04
C PRO A 29 -13.69 4.20 17.49
N GLU A 30 -13.99 5.37 18.07
CA GLU A 30 -15.14 6.21 17.71
C GLU A 30 -14.85 7.19 16.57
N SER A 31 -13.61 7.22 16.04
CA SER A 31 -13.23 8.13 14.95
C SER A 31 -14.07 7.88 13.70
N LYS A 32 -14.57 8.95 13.09
CA LYS A 32 -15.26 8.92 11.79
C LYS A 32 -14.26 8.73 10.66
N SER A 33 -14.74 8.30 9.49
CA SER A 33 -13.89 8.11 8.30
C SER A 33 -13.07 9.34 7.91
N SER A 34 -13.62 10.56 8.07
CA SER A 34 -12.90 11.81 7.81
C SER A 34 -11.73 12.08 8.77
N GLU A 35 -11.68 11.37 9.89
CA GLU A 35 -10.65 11.49 10.93
C GLU A 35 -9.59 10.38 10.83
N HIS A 36 -9.71 9.49 9.84
CA HIS A 36 -8.70 8.47 9.57
C HIS A 36 -7.36 9.13 9.28
N ARG A 37 -6.30 8.58 9.90
CA ARG A 37 -4.94 9.03 9.70
C ARG A 37 -4.28 8.16 8.64
N ARG A 38 -3.64 8.81 7.68
CA ARG A 38 -2.79 8.17 6.68
C ARG A 38 -1.44 7.85 7.32
N ASN A 39 -0.94 6.65 7.06
CA ASN A 39 0.42 6.22 7.31
C ASN A 39 0.98 5.61 6.03
N ALA A 40 2.10 6.14 5.53
CA ALA A 40 2.80 5.54 4.41
C ALA A 40 3.39 4.20 4.85
N ILE A 41 3.03 3.13 4.14
CA ILE A 41 3.53 1.78 4.43
C ILE A 41 4.82 1.57 3.65
N VAL A 42 4.76 1.74 2.33
CA VAL A 42 5.91 1.59 1.44
C VAL A 42 5.66 2.32 0.13
N ASP A 43 6.72 2.90 -0.42
CA ASP A 43 6.77 3.41 -1.78
C ASP A 43 7.65 2.47 -2.60
N LEU A 44 7.16 2.04 -3.75
CA LEU A 44 7.86 1.11 -4.63
C LEU A 44 8.14 1.79 -5.96
N THR A 45 9.35 1.65 -6.47
CA THR A 45 9.61 1.94 -7.88
C THR A 45 8.82 0.97 -8.77
N GLU A 46 8.65 1.31 -10.05
CA GLU A 46 8.01 0.39 -11.00
C GLU A 46 8.68 -0.99 -11.04
N SER A 47 10.02 -1.05 -10.97
CA SER A 47 10.75 -2.32 -10.96
C SER A 47 10.46 -3.14 -9.69
N GLN A 48 10.42 -2.49 -8.52
CA GLN A 48 10.09 -3.16 -7.25
C GLN A 48 8.63 -3.64 -7.22
N ALA A 49 7.69 -2.85 -7.75
CA ALA A 49 6.29 -3.23 -7.84
C ALA A 49 6.07 -4.45 -8.74
N ARG A 50 6.79 -4.53 -9.87
CA ARG A 50 6.77 -5.69 -10.76
C ARG A 50 7.30 -6.95 -10.07
N GLN A 51 8.45 -6.85 -9.40
CA GLN A 51 9.00 -7.98 -8.66
C GLN A 51 8.03 -8.47 -7.57
N LEU A 52 7.45 -7.55 -6.80
CA LEU A 52 6.47 -7.91 -5.78
C LEU A 52 5.25 -8.65 -6.36
N HIS A 53 4.77 -8.23 -7.53
CA HIS A 53 3.65 -8.90 -8.20
C HIS A 53 4.00 -10.34 -8.63
N GLU A 54 5.21 -10.56 -9.17
CA GLU A 54 5.69 -11.89 -9.54
C GLU A 54 5.81 -12.78 -8.30
N ASP A 55 6.52 -12.31 -7.27
CA ASP A 55 6.71 -13.05 -6.02
C ASP A 55 5.36 -13.43 -5.38
N LEU A 56 4.43 -12.48 -5.28
CA LEU A 56 3.09 -12.73 -4.73
C LEU A 56 2.32 -13.75 -5.56
N GLY A 57 2.44 -13.70 -6.89
CA GLY A 57 1.83 -14.69 -7.78
C GLY A 57 2.32 -16.10 -7.49
N GLU A 58 3.63 -16.28 -7.31
CA GLU A 58 4.24 -17.56 -6.95
C GLU A 58 3.78 -18.04 -5.56
N TYR A 59 3.81 -17.17 -4.55
CA TYR A 59 3.35 -17.50 -3.20
C TYR A 59 1.88 -17.90 -3.17
N LEU A 60 1.00 -17.16 -3.87
CA LEU A 60 -0.43 -17.46 -3.93
C LEU A 60 -0.72 -18.75 -4.70
N ALA A 61 0.06 -19.05 -5.73
CA ALA A 61 -0.04 -20.32 -6.44
C ALA A 61 0.37 -21.51 -5.56
N ALA A 62 1.40 -21.35 -4.73
CA ALA A 62 1.88 -22.35 -3.79
C ALA A 62 1.00 -22.51 -2.53
N TRP A 63 0.11 -21.56 -2.26
CA TRP A 63 -0.85 -21.63 -1.13
C TRP A 63 -2.06 -22.53 -1.46
N LYS A 64 -2.15 -23.07 -2.68
CA LYS A 64 -3.12 -24.10 -3.06
C LYS A 64 -2.62 -25.50 -2.74
#